data_AF-A0AAD1HSK4-F1
#
_entry.id   AF-A0AAD1HSK4-F1
#
_cell.length_a   1.000
_cell.length_b   1.000
_cell.length_c   1.000
_cell.angle_alpha   90.00
_cell.angle_beta   90.00
_cell.angle_gamma   90.00
#
_symmetry.space_group_name_H-M   'P 1'
#
loop_
_entity.id
_entity.type
_entity.pdbx_description
1 polymer ?
#
loop_
_entity_poly.entity_id
_entity_poly.type
_entity_poly.pdbx_seq_one_letter_code
_entity_poly.pdbx_strand_id
1 'polypeptide(L)'
;MITSAKTRYTATGVLAAGAAASALLAGAALGSAPAAHASCASFFGLGNSADCSSTPLSIAIAVGSGATAHANGLFGGAFALGTNSAATTGDAFTFATAAGDGSVATANGLFGIATQLGPNGSATTQGSGLLTNPGFNIALNVSALGAPTDSSSVIAGGTGAAGNIALNLFGRGTANNPDSMKVVSHGLLNIATNWGGHDNVIEAGDAATSSLLNLTTNLFGSNTNVTAEGGIFNWATNLLGNNNTVATNGSLVNTASNLLGSNNTVTTTGGYGNWARNILGNGNTVTITGGYANAVRNLFGGGNTVTVAGGAYGSTAQNWFGTNNAVTVAGGIYSSASNFLGGNGNTLESTTGYNNSVVNLVGSGNTLSAGGAGSNYNLTFNSLGSNNQVSSGGAGGNLTAGFNFAGGTNTVTAGPGPLAFAGTIFNNGATVTKQNPGIAINNFRIGGAQATGGSSSKAPAAKANDSSKKKASAGSARGKR
;
A
#
# COMPACT_ATOMS: atom_id res chain seq x y z
N MET A 1 53.44 30.48 -12.46
CA MET A 1 53.18 30.81 -13.88
C MET A 1 52.36 29.68 -14.49
N ILE A 2 51.19 29.99 -15.04
CA ILE A 2 50.52 29.44 -16.24
C ILE A 2 49.15 30.14 -16.29
N THR A 3 48.71 30.52 -17.48
CA THR A 3 47.76 31.62 -17.70
C THR A 3 46.29 31.20 -17.70
N SER A 4 45.44 32.01 -17.05
CA SER A 4 43.98 31.89 -17.09
C SER A 4 43.40 32.58 -18.32
N ALA A 5 42.56 31.89 -19.09
CA ALA A 5 41.75 32.51 -20.13
C ALA A 5 40.45 33.12 -19.54
N LYS A 6 40.02 34.27 -20.08
CA LYS A 6 38.76 34.95 -19.74
C LYS A 6 37.83 34.90 -20.95
N THR A 7 36.53 34.73 -20.70
CA THR A 7 35.48 35.16 -21.63
C THR A 7 34.49 36.03 -20.87
N ARG A 8 34.07 37.15 -21.47
CA ARG A 8 33.22 38.18 -20.84
C ARG A 8 31.79 38.03 -21.36
N TYR A 9 30.81 38.06 -20.46
CA TYR A 9 29.42 38.40 -20.82
C TYR A 9 29.21 39.90 -20.63
N THR A 10 28.56 40.55 -21.59
CA THR A 10 28.26 41.98 -21.54
C THR A 10 26.75 42.14 -21.46
N ALA A 11 26.25 42.69 -20.34
CA ALA A 11 24.84 43.01 -20.17
C ALA A 11 24.62 44.50 -20.44
N THR A 12 23.82 44.84 -21.45
CA THR A 12 23.30 46.19 -21.71
C THR A 12 22.10 46.07 -22.67
N GLY A 13 20.92 46.61 -22.40
CA GLY A 13 20.44 47.23 -21.17
C GLY A 13 18.92 47.35 -21.16
N VAL A 14 18.33 47.41 -19.96
CA VAL A 14 16.93 47.78 -19.74
C VAL A 14 16.87 49.27 -19.46
N LEU A 15 16.07 50.03 -20.22
CA LEU A 15 15.49 51.33 -19.82
C LEU A 15 14.62 51.90 -20.96
N ALA A 16 13.29 51.73 -20.86
CA ALA A 16 12.24 52.66 -21.33
C ALA A 16 10.86 51.96 -21.37
N ALA A 17 10.28 51.66 -20.21
CA ALA A 17 8.83 51.47 -20.11
C ALA A 17 8.17 52.83 -19.93
N GLY A 18 7.15 53.16 -20.73
CA GLY A 18 6.49 54.48 -20.63
C GLY A 18 5.30 54.66 -21.57
N ALA A 19 4.09 54.42 -21.05
CA ALA A 19 2.80 54.92 -21.51
C ALA A 19 2.32 54.59 -22.95
N ALA A 20 1.42 53.59 -23.08
CA ALA A 20 0.22 53.66 -23.95
C ALA A 20 -0.77 52.47 -23.74
N ALA A 21 -0.99 52.02 -22.50
CA ALA A 21 -1.98 50.97 -22.22
C ALA A 21 -3.40 51.56 -22.03
N SER A 22 -4.02 52.15 -23.06
CA SER A 22 -5.48 52.44 -23.11
C SER A 22 -5.95 53.20 -24.37
N ALA A 23 -6.00 52.56 -25.55
CA ALA A 23 -6.94 52.88 -26.66
C ALA A 23 -6.65 52.02 -27.92
N LEU A 24 -7.18 50.80 -28.01
CA LEU A 24 -7.22 50.03 -29.28
C LEU A 24 -8.26 48.88 -29.26
N LEU A 25 -9.40 49.10 -28.62
CA LEU A 25 -10.62 48.31 -28.87
C LEU A 25 -11.50 49.08 -29.85
N ALA A 26 -12.03 48.36 -30.86
CA ALA A 26 -12.90 48.81 -31.94
C ALA A 26 -12.27 49.72 -33.03
N GLY A 27 -11.94 49.10 -34.17
CA GLY A 27 -12.19 49.71 -35.48
C GLY A 27 -11.06 50.48 -36.17
N ALA A 28 -9.94 49.81 -36.49
CA ALA A 28 -9.05 50.28 -37.56
C ALA A 28 -8.42 49.11 -38.33
N ALA A 29 -8.20 49.37 -39.62
CA ALA A 29 -7.66 48.50 -40.66
C ALA A 29 -6.43 47.66 -40.26
N LEU A 30 -6.33 46.47 -40.88
CA LEU A 30 -5.22 45.90 -41.70
C LEU A 30 -3.79 46.52 -41.67
N GLY A 31 -3.37 47.15 -40.58
CA GLY A 31 -1.97 47.43 -40.28
C GLY A 31 -1.28 46.10 -40.05
N SER A 32 -0.59 45.61 -41.07
CA SER A 32 0.03 44.27 -41.11
C SER A 32 0.81 43.99 -39.83
N ALA A 33 0.42 42.93 -39.12
CA ALA A 33 1.14 42.48 -37.93
C ALA A 33 2.63 42.23 -38.29
N PRO A 34 3.58 42.59 -37.42
CA PRO A 34 5.00 42.31 -37.65
C PRO A 34 5.26 40.82 -37.91
N ALA A 35 6.18 40.51 -38.83
CA ALA A 35 6.47 39.14 -39.21
C ALA A 35 7.08 38.33 -38.05
N ALA A 36 6.43 37.22 -37.69
CA ALA A 36 6.94 36.27 -36.71
C ALA A 36 7.59 35.06 -37.42
N HIS A 37 8.85 34.78 -37.09
CA HIS A 37 9.53 33.55 -37.52
C HIS A 37 9.09 32.35 -36.69
N ALA A 38 7.86 31.92 -36.94
CA ALA A 38 7.56 30.51 -36.89
C ALA A 38 8.44 29.78 -37.94
N SER A 39 8.83 28.53 -37.72
CA SER A 39 9.26 27.67 -38.84
C SER A 39 8.13 27.60 -39.89
N CYS A 40 6.87 27.70 -39.42
CA CYS A 40 5.66 27.62 -40.22
C CYS A 40 4.33 27.89 -39.46
N ALA A 41 3.23 27.85 -40.21
CA ALA A 41 1.85 27.95 -39.76
C ALA A 41 0.92 27.28 -40.80
N SER A 42 -0.26 26.79 -40.41
CA SER A 42 -1.22 26.15 -41.35
C SER A 42 -2.63 26.15 -40.81
N PHE A 43 -3.60 26.50 -41.65
CA PHE A 43 -4.94 26.86 -41.20
C PHE A 43 -5.99 26.35 -42.17
N PHE A 44 -6.99 25.61 -41.69
CA PHE A 44 -8.14 25.22 -42.50
C PHE A 44 -7.78 24.44 -43.79
N GLY A 45 -6.72 23.63 -43.75
CA GLY A 45 -6.14 22.93 -44.89
C GLY A 45 -4.95 23.65 -45.58
N LEU A 46 -4.63 24.89 -45.17
CA LEU A 46 -3.76 25.80 -45.91
C LEU A 46 -2.52 26.24 -45.11
N GLY A 47 -1.36 25.68 -45.44
CA GLY A 47 -0.06 26.01 -44.87
C GLY A 47 0.56 27.32 -45.40
N ASN A 48 1.12 28.14 -44.51
CA ASN A 48 2.18 29.09 -44.87
C ASN A 48 3.57 28.41 -44.92
N SER A 49 3.73 27.27 -44.23
CA SER A 49 4.87 26.35 -44.36
C SER A 49 4.51 25.01 -43.69
N ALA A 50 5.33 23.98 -43.89
CA ALA A 50 4.94 22.56 -43.84
C ALA A 50 5.08 21.87 -42.48
N ASP A 51 5.94 22.36 -41.57
CA ASP A 51 5.93 21.88 -40.18
C ASP A 51 4.64 22.33 -39.46
N CYS A 52 3.67 22.88 -40.20
CA CYS A 52 2.33 23.18 -39.79
C CYS A 52 1.30 22.45 -40.68
N SER A 53 0.31 21.78 -40.09
CA SER A 53 -0.86 21.24 -40.83
C SER A 53 -2.23 21.53 -40.22
N SER A 54 -3.27 21.41 -41.04
CA SER A 54 -4.65 21.70 -40.65
C SER A 54 -5.63 20.83 -41.46
N THR A 55 -6.74 20.39 -40.86
CA THR A 55 -7.98 20.11 -41.62
C THR A 55 -8.71 21.43 -41.89
N PRO A 56 -9.74 21.47 -42.77
CA PRO A 56 -10.65 22.62 -42.91
C PRO A 56 -11.28 23.15 -41.62
N LEU A 57 -11.21 22.39 -40.53
CA LEU A 57 -11.78 22.72 -39.23
C LEU A 57 -10.71 22.73 -38.12
N SER A 58 -9.44 22.90 -38.48
CA SER A 58 -8.35 22.83 -37.51
C SER A 58 -7.07 23.60 -37.98
N ILE A 59 -6.07 23.82 -37.10
CA ILE A 59 -4.94 24.80 -37.13
C ILE A 59 -3.55 24.37 -36.57
N ALA A 60 -2.43 24.75 -37.18
CA ALA A 60 -1.07 24.52 -36.69
C ALA A 60 -0.19 25.77 -36.62
N ILE A 61 0.63 25.89 -35.56
CA ILE A 61 1.60 26.98 -35.34
C ILE A 61 2.90 26.51 -34.63
N ALA A 62 4.06 26.86 -35.22
CA ALA A 62 5.33 26.17 -35.03
C ALA A 62 6.56 27.06 -34.84
N VAL A 63 7.11 27.17 -33.63
CA VAL A 63 7.86 28.37 -33.27
C VAL A 63 9.15 28.15 -32.46
N GLY A 64 10.24 28.74 -32.93
CA GLY A 64 11.60 28.45 -32.51
C GLY A 64 12.27 27.50 -33.51
N SER A 65 13.61 27.46 -33.55
CA SER A 65 14.30 26.71 -34.60
C SER A 65 13.89 25.23 -34.57
N GLY A 66 13.30 24.73 -35.66
CA GLY A 66 12.89 23.34 -35.78
C GLY A 66 11.63 22.96 -35.00
N ALA A 67 10.88 23.93 -34.48
CA ALA A 67 9.55 23.69 -33.96
C ALA A 67 8.49 23.75 -35.09
N THR A 68 7.28 23.23 -34.84
CA THR A 68 6.36 22.47 -35.72
C THR A 68 4.91 22.55 -35.19
N ALA A 69 3.90 21.85 -35.74
CA ALA A 69 2.49 21.92 -35.34
C ALA A 69 1.53 21.28 -36.35
N HIS A 70 0.35 20.79 -36.00
CA HIS A 70 -0.42 19.83 -36.82
C HIS A 70 -1.83 19.61 -36.28
N ALA A 71 -2.75 20.47 -36.65
CA ALA A 71 -4.12 20.23 -36.33
C ALA A 71 -4.85 19.31 -37.27
N ASN A 72 -5.36 18.22 -36.71
CA ASN A 72 -5.70 17.11 -37.59
C ASN A 72 -7.10 16.55 -37.39
N GLY A 73 -7.78 16.93 -36.30
CA GLY A 73 -9.16 16.51 -36.08
C GLY A 73 -10.19 17.36 -36.80
N LEU A 74 -11.43 16.88 -36.74
CA LEU A 74 -12.60 17.76 -36.79
C LEU A 74 -12.51 18.65 -35.54
N PHE A 75 -11.83 19.81 -35.59
CA PHE A 75 -11.36 20.56 -34.40
C PHE A 75 -10.07 20.02 -33.72
N GLY A 76 -9.00 19.82 -34.50
CA GLY A 76 -7.60 19.61 -34.05
C GLY A 76 -6.70 20.87 -33.81
N GLY A 77 -5.36 20.70 -33.61
CA GLY A 77 -4.32 21.69 -33.12
C GLY A 77 -2.90 21.19 -32.61
N ALA A 78 -1.85 20.97 -33.41
CA ALA A 78 -0.47 20.83 -32.85
C ALA A 78 0.25 22.16 -32.70
N PHE A 79 1.18 22.29 -31.74
CA PHE A 79 1.79 23.56 -31.31
C PHE A 79 3.18 23.36 -30.72
N ALA A 80 4.17 23.25 -31.59
CA ALA A 80 5.55 22.97 -31.29
C ALA A 80 6.37 24.25 -31.10
N LEU A 81 7.24 24.31 -30.08
CA LEU A 81 7.65 25.56 -29.40
C LEU A 81 9.10 25.60 -28.83
N GLY A 82 9.77 26.76 -28.83
CA GLY A 82 11.18 26.84 -28.43
C GLY A 82 12.09 26.09 -29.42
N THR A 83 13.31 25.70 -29.01
CA THR A 83 14.12 24.83 -29.87
C THR A 83 13.51 23.42 -29.82
N ASN A 84 12.69 23.11 -30.82
CA ASN A 84 12.05 21.82 -31.10
C ASN A 84 10.88 21.32 -30.21
N SER A 85 10.23 22.07 -29.28
CA SER A 85 9.00 21.54 -28.62
C SER A 85 7.93 21.24 -29.66
N ALA A 86 6.83 20.60 -29.23
CA ALA A 86 5.58 20.13 -29.87
C ALA A 86 4.32 20.45 -29.00
N ALA A 87 3.15 20.41 -29.65
CA ALA A 87 1.85 19.97 -29.11
C ALA A 87 1.19 19.16 -30.26
N THR A 88 -0.12 18.80 -30.22
CA THR A 88 -1.01 18.11 -31.23
C THR A 88 -2.43 18.15 -30.76
N THR A 89 -3.41 18.03 -31.67
CA THR A 89 -4.87 18.09 -31.44
C THR A 89 -5.50 17.51 -32.76
N GLY A 90 -6.51 16.62 -32.74
CA GLY A 90 -6.58 15.41 -33.60
C GLY A 90 -7.92 14.63 -33.82
N ASP A 91 -8.93 14.63 -32.94
CA ASP A 91 -10.33 14.30 -33.32
C ASP A 91 -11.14 15.62 -33.38
N ALA A 92 -12.46 15.52 -33.51
CA ALA A 92 -13.27 16.22 -32.50
C ALA A 92 -12.74 15.78 -31.14
N PHE A 93 -11.79 16.57 -30.64
CA PHE A 93 -11.19 16.41 -29.34
C PHE A 93 -10.13 15.23 -29.22
N THR A 94 -8.86 15.24 -29.74
CA THR A 94 -7.66 14.38 -29.30
C THR A 94 -6.21 14.87 -29.51
N PHE A 95 -5.41 15.12 -28.47
CA PHE A 95 -4.43 16.22 -28.64
C PHE A 95 -2.96 16.06 -28.03
N ALA A 96 -1.87 15.80 -28.78
CA ALA A 96 -0.47 16.24 -28.46
C ALA A 96 0.79 15.36 -28.34
N THR A 97 1.92 16.01 -28.65
CA THR A 97 3.32 15.60 -28.46
C THR A 97 4.14 16.88 -28.28
N ALA A 98 5.19 16.96 -27.45
CA ALA A 98 5.92 18.16 -27.02
C ALA A 98 7.39 17.85 -26.71
N ALA A 99 8.36 18.74 -26.98
CA ALA A 99 9.79 18.33 -27.05
C ALA A 99 10.87 19.43 -26.82
N GLY A 100 11.10 19.84 -25.58
CA GLY A 100 12.07 20.85 -25.19
C GLY A 100 12.04 21.12 -23.69
N ASP A 101 13.00 21.87 -23.18
CA ASP A 101 12.85 22.48 -21.85
C ASP A 101 11.62 23.41 -21.88
N GLY A 102 10.66 23.19 -20.97
CA GLY A 102 9.38 23.93 -20.96
C GLY A 102 8.36 23.48 -22.02
N SER A 103 8.49 22.27 -22.57
CA SER A 103 7.60 21.76 -23.63
C SER A 103 6.17 21.46 -23.16
N VAL A 104 5.13 21.68 -24.00
CA VAL A 104 3.71 21.51 -23.58
C VAL A 104 2.84 20.80 -24.62
N ALA A 105 2.27 19.66 -24.23
CA ALA A 105 1.31 18.84 -24.96
C ALA A 105 -0.02 18.72 -24.20
N THR A 106 -1.15 18.92 -24.87
CA THR A 106 -2.49 18.97 -24.25
C THR A 106 -3.54 18.29 -25.13
N ALA A 107 -4.25 17.25 -24.61
CA ALA A 107 -4.91 16.06 -25.22
C ALA A 107 -6.39 15.88 -25.01
N ASN A 108 -7.16 16.87 -25.39
CA ASN A 108 -8.52 16.90 -24.92
C ASN A 108 -9.41 16.17 -25.91
N GLY A 109 -9.72 14.89 -25.67
CA GLY A 109 -11.09 14.40 -25.85
C GLY A 109 -11.32 12.92 -26.12
N LEU A 110 -12.09 12.62 -27.18
CA LEU A 110 -12.64 11.32 -27.55
C LEU A 110 -11.59 10.18 -27.46
N PHE A 111 -10.39 10.38 -28.01
CA PHE A 111 -9.16 9.56 -27.80
C PHE A 111 -7.89 10.40 -27.50
N GLY A 112 -7.89 11.26 -26.47
CA GLY A 112 -6.78 12.17 -26.13
C GLY A 112 -5.40 11.52 -25.96
N ILE A 113 -4.37 11.96 -26.70
CA ILE A 113 -2.96 11.52 -26.50
C ILE A 113 -2.03 12.74 -26.39
N ALA A 114 -1.41 13.01 -25.22
CA ALA A 114 -0.36 14.02 -25.04
C ALA A 114 0.97 13.36 -24.70
N THR A 115 2.05 13.84 -25.28
CA THR A 115 3.41 13.42 -24.97
C THR A 115 4.28 14.65 -24.77
N GLN A 116 5.20 14.66 -23.82
CA GLN A 116 6.05 15.79 -23.52
C GLN A 116 7.44 15.28 -23.22
N LEU A 117 8.45 15.91 -23.81
CA LEU A 117 9.82 15.40 -23.85
C LEU A 117 10.76 16.53 -23.43
N GLY A 118 11.34 16.43 -22.24
CA GLY A 118 12.24 17.43 -21.68
C GLY A 118 11.97 17.69 -20.20
N PRO A 119 12.81 18.53 -19.56
CA PRO A 119 12.49 19.12 -18.27
C PRO A 119 11.37 20.18 -18.39
N ASN A 120 10.79 20.54 -17.24
CA ASN A 120 9.86 21.66 -17.03
C ASN A 120 8.57 21.67 -17.88
N GLY A 121 8.15 20.54 -18.44
CA GLY A 121 7.04 20.51 -19.40
C GLY A 121 5.72 19.93 -18.89
N SER A 122 4.69 19.89 -19.74
CA SER A 122 3.41 19.25 -19.43
C SER A 122 2.90 18.35 -20.55
N ALA A 123 2.43 17.15 -20.21
CA ALA A 123 1.56 16.32 -21.04
C ALA A 123 0.20 16.17 -20.34
N THR A 124 -0.87 16.67 -20.94
CA THR A 124 -2.23 16.64 -20.35
C THR A 124 -3.18 15.99 -21.35
N THR A 125 -4.18 15.18 -20.95
CA THR A 125 -5.24 14.63 -21.80
C THR A 125 -6.58 14.66 -21.09
N GLN A 126 -7.68 14.90 -21.82
CA GLN A 126 -9.01 15.13 -21.23
C GLN A 126 -10.20 14.63 -22.09
N GLY A 127 -10.91 13.58 -21.68
CA GLY A 127 -12.15 13.08 -22.30
C GLY A 127 -13.45 13.52 -21.61
N SER A 128 -14.63 13.23 -22.19
CA SER A 128 -15.92 13.69 -21.63
C SER A 128 -16.90 12.59 -21.17
N GLY A 129 -16.54 11.31 -21.27
CA GLY A 129 -17.36 10.18 -20.82
C GLY A 129 -18.74 9.99 -21.47
N LEU A 130 -19.05 10.70 -22.55
CA LEU A 130 -20.33 10.60 -23.26
C LEU A 130 -20.26 9.52 -24.35
N LEU A 131 -21.40 8.99 -24.83
CA LEU A 131 -21.41 8.03 -25.95
C LEU A 131 -20.74 8.56 -27.24
N THR A 132 -20.62 9.88 -27.39
CA THR A 132 -19.94 10.57 -28.51
C THR A 132 -18.49 10.99 -28.20
N ASN A 133 -18.06 10.91 -26.93
CA ASN A 133 -16.71 11.17 -26.45
C ASN A 133 -16.48 10.31 -25.20
N PRO A 134 -16.34 8.97 -25.33
CA PRO A 134 -16.03 8.07 -24.23
C PRO A 134 -14.73 8.42 -23.52
N GLY A 135 -13.79 9.11 -24.18
CA GLY A 135 -12.66 9.73 -23.50
C GLY A 135 -11.57 8.74 -23.10
N PHE A 136 -10.89 8.13 -24.08
CA PHE A 136 -9.68 7.36 -23.81
C PHE A 136 -8.47 8.28 -23.90
N ASN A 137 -7.53 8.17 -22.96
CA ASN A 137 -6.65 9.28 -22.61
C ASN A 137 -5.23 8.78 -22.29
N ILE A 138 -4.19 9.35 -22.89
CA ILE A 138 -2.79 8.90 -22.73
C ILE A 138 -1.84 10.11 -22.61
N ALA A 139 -1.40 10.43 -21.39
CA ALA A 139 -0.41 11.46 -21.10
C ALA A 139 0.96 10.85 -20.81
N LEU A 140 2.02 11.47 -21.33
CA LEU A 140 3.40 10.99 -21.19
C LEU A 140 4.38 12.16 -20.97
N ASN A 141 5.13 12.22 -19.87
CA ASN A 141 6.39 13.00 -19.79
C ASN A 141 7.59 12.06 -19.97
N VAL A 142 8.62 12.53 -20.66
CA VAL A 142 9.96 11.94 -20.73
C VAL A 142 11.00 13.01 -20.49
N SER A 143 11.62 13.02 -19.32
CA SER A 143 12.78 13.89 -19.05
C SER A 143 14.09 13.10 -19.25
N ALA A 144 15.21 13.82 -19.42
CA ALA A 144 16.51 13.17 -19.52
C ALA A 144 16.93 12.57 -18.16
N LEU A 145 17.65 11.44 -18.18
CA LEU A 145 18.27 10.89 -16.98
C LEU A 145 19.24 11.93 -16.37
N GLY A 146 18.95 12.38 -15.15
CA GLY A 146 19.74 13.41 -14.50
C GLY A 146 19.45 14.84 -14.97
N ALA A 147 18.33 15.09 -15.67
CA ALA A 147 17.77 16.44 -15.85
C ALA A 147 17.67 17.18 -14.50
N PRO A 148 17.62 18.52 -14.45
CA PRO A 148 17.42 19.24 -13.20
C PRO A 148 16.09 18.86 -12.50
N THR A 149 15.93 19.32 -11.26
CA THR A 149 14.70 19.14 -10.50
C THR A 149 13.70 20.21 -10.95
N ASP A 150 12.69 19.80 -11.70
CA ASP A 150 12.02 20.64 -12.68
C ASP A 150 10.52 20.30 -12.71
N SER A 151 9.67 21.34 -12.53
CA SER A 151 8.22 21.19 -12.45
C SER A 151 7.62 20.68 -13.76
N SER A 152 7.42 19.37 -13.87
CA SER A 152 6.74 18.77 -15.04
C SER A 152 5.45 18.05 -14.65
N SER A 153 4.48 17.95 -15.57
CA SER A 153 3.14 17.43 -15.28
C SER A 153 2.68 16.42 -16.31
N VAL A 154 2.04 15.35 -15.85
CA VAL A 154 1.45 14.31 -16.68
C VAL A 154 0.04 14.06 -16.17
N ILE A 155 -0.99 14.37 -16.95
CA ILE A 155 -2.39 14.26 -16.52
C ILE A 155 -3.18 13.58 -17.61
N ALA A 156 -3.86 12.48 -17.34
CA ALA A 156 -4.78 11.85 -18.27
C ALA A 156 -6.14 11.62 -17.62
N GLY A 157 -7.23 12.16 -18.15
CA GLY A 157 -8.52 11.81 -17.55
C GLY A 157 -9.76 12.46 -18.10
N GLY A 158 -10.79 12.60 -17.26
CA GLY A 158 -12.02 13.30 -17.60
C GLY A 158 -13.25 12.67 -16.94
N THR A 159 -14.32 13.45 -16.79
CA THR A 159 -15.53 12.98 -16.10
C THR A 159 -16.20 11.87 -16.90
N GLY A 160 -16.24 10.66 -16.35
CA GLY A 160 -16.75 9.46 -17.04
C GLY A 160 -15.83 8.94 -18.16
N ALA A 161 -14.64 9.52 -18.33
CA ALA A 161 -13.67 9.14 -19.35
C ALA A 161 -13.21 7.69 -19.15
N ALA A 162 -13.38 6.83 -20.15
CA ALA A 162 -13.02 5.43 -20.10
C ALA A 162 -11.57 5.22 -20.59
N GLY A 163 -10.70 4.63 -19.78
CA GLY A 163 -9.35 4.23 -20.22
C GLY A 163 -8.36 5.39 -20.29
N ASN A 164 -7.82 5.78 -19.14
CA ASN A 164 -6.89 6.89 -18.94
C ASN A 164 -5.52 6.33 -18.49
N ILE A 165 -4.43 6.86 -19.04
CA ILE A 165 -3.06 6.41 -18.81
C ILE A 165 -2.15 7.64 -18.67
N ALA A 166 -1.48 7.80 -17.53
CA ALA A 166 -0.47 8.81 -17.30
C ALA A 166 0.90 8.16 -17.01
N LEU A 167 1.94 8.57 -17.72
CA LEU A 167 3.28 8.00 -17.64
C LEU A 167 4.36 9.07 -17.48
N ASN A 168 5.17 9.01 -16.43
CA ASN A 168 6.42 9.77 -16.34
C ASN A 168 7.62 8.84 -16.53
N LEU A 169 8.51 9.20 -17.44
CA LEU A 169 9.82 8.59 -17.59
C LEU A 169 10.87 9.60 -17.10
N PHE A 170 11.54 9.27 -16.00
CA PHE A 170 12.70 9.96 -15.43
C PHE A 170 12.54 11.45 -15.00
N GLY A 171 11.38 12.08 -15.14
CA GLY A 171 11.10 13.41 -14.57
C GLY A 171 11.37 13.46 -13.07
N ARG A 172 11.91 14.58 -12.57
CA ARG A 172 12.39 14.76 -11.18
C ARG A 172 11.76 15.97 -10.53
N GLY A 173 11.04 15.75 -9.43
CA GLY A 173 10.50 16.81 -8.61
C GLY A 173 11.55 17.55 -7.78
N THR A 174 11.06 18.60 -7.14
CA THR A 174 11.71 19.36 -6.09
C THR A 174 11.20 18.85 -4.74
N ALA A 175 12.13 18.45 -3.86
CA ALA A 175 11.80 17.98 -2.52
C ALA A 175 10.85 18.94 -1.75
N ASN A 176 9.85 18.35 -1.09
CA ASN A 176 8.77 19.04 -0.36
C ASN A 176 7.80 19.88 -1.22
N ASN A 177 7.86 19.79 -2.56
CA ASN A 177 6.89 20.41 -3.45
C ASN A 177 6.04 19.33 -4.17
N PRO A 178 4.80 19.04 -3.74
CA PRO A 178 3.97 17.99 -4.34
C PRO A 178 3.58 18.28 -5.80
N ASP A 179 3.66 19.54 -6.24
CA ASP A 179 3.30 19.98 -7.58
C ASP A 179 4.49 19.95 -8.55
N SER A 180 5.68 19.56 -8.09
CA SER A 180 6.93 19.64 -8.86
C SER A 180 7.21 18.44 -9.77
N MET A 181 6.46 17.35 -9.69
CA MET A 181 6.41 16.31 -10.71
C MET A 181 5.14 15.49 -10.53
N LYS A 182 4.03 15.84 -11.19
CA LYS A 182 2.74 15.14 -11.01
C LYS A 182 2.42 14.17 -12.16
N VAL A 183 1.85 13.01 -11.84
CA VAL A 183 1.44 11.95 -12.78
C VAL A 183 0.06 11.45 -12.39
N VAL A 184 -0.98 11.88 -13.09
CA VAL A 184 -2.37 11.76 -12.64
C VAL A 184 -3.22 11.07 -13.70
N SER A 185 -4.01 10.06 -13.30
CA SER A 185 -4.97 9.39 -14.17
C SER A 185 -6.38 9.40 -13.56
N HIS A 186 -7.40 10.00 -14.19
CA HIS A 186 -8.77 10.09 -13.64
C HIS A 186 -9.85 9.61 -14.61
N GLY A 187 -10.93 8.97 -14.13
CA GLY A 187 -12.03 8.46 -14.95
C GLY A 187 -12.40 7.02 -14.58
N LEU A 188 -12.87 6.21 -15.53
CA LEU A 188 -13.34 4.84 -15.24
C LEU A 188 -12.23 3.79 -15.17
N LEU A 189 -11.18 3.87 -15.98
CA LEU A 189 -10.13 2.85 -16.04
C LEU A 189 -8.77 3.53 -16.09
N ASN A 190 -8.12 3.70 -14.95
CA ASN A 190 -7.02 4.63 -14.73
C ASN A 190 -5.70 3.89 -14.48
N ILE A 191 -4.64 4.35 -15.15
CA ILE A 191 -3.28 3.83 -14.99
C ILE A 191 -2.34 5.03 -14.84
N ALA A 192 -1.70 5.21 -13.68
CA ALA A 192 -0.64 6.19 -13.49
C ALA A 192 0.68 5.49 -13.19
N THR A 193 1.77 5.88 -13.85
CA THR A 193 3.03 5.13 -13.78
C THR A 193 4.26 6.04 -13.87
N ASN A 194 5.28 5.73 -13.07
CA ASN A 194 6.52 6.49 -12.96
C ASN A 194 7.74 5.59 -13.05
N TRP A 195 8.64 5.87 -14.01
CA TRP A 195 9.85 5.10 -14.24
C TRP A 195 11.06 5.97 -13.87
N GLY A 196 11.50 5.91 -12.61
CA GLY A 196 12.65 6.65 -12.10
C GLY A 196 12.33 8.09 -11.68
N GLY A 197 13.38 8.91 -11.51
CA GLY A 197 13.25 10.25 -10.92
C GLY A 197 13.20 10.23 -9.39
N HIS A 198 12.88 11.37 -8.78
CA HIS A 198 12.63 11.48 -7.34
C HIS A 198 11.71 12.66 -7.02
N ASP A 199 11.12 12.67 -5.82
CA ASP A 199 10.18 13.71 -5.35
C ASP A 199 8.92 13.87 -6.25
N ASN A 200 8.48 12.77 -6.88
CA ASN A 200 7.32 12.76 -7.78
C ASN A 200 6.01 12.40 -7.04
N VAL A 201 4.86 12.77 -7.59
CA VAL A 201 3.52 12.42 -7.09
C VAL A 201 2.72 11.73 -8.19
N ILE A 202 2.35 10.47 -7.97
CA ILE A 202 1.68 9.60 -8.94
C ILE A 202 0.33 9.20 -8.34
N GLU A 203 -0.74 9.33 -9.12
CA GLU A 203 -2.13 9.27 -8.67
C GLU A 203 -3.01 8.63 -9.76
N ALA A 204 -3.73 7.54 -9.46
CA ALA A 204 -4.74 6.99 -10.36
C ALA A 204 -6.10 6.86 -9.67
N GLY A 205 -7.17 7.26 -10.33
CA GLY A 205 -8.51 7.33 -9.77
C GLY A 205 -8.86 8.68 -9.17
N ASP A 206 -10.05 8.75 -8.59
CA ASP A 206 -10.63 9.93 -7.94
C ASP A 206 -11.73 9.45 -6.98
N ALA A 207 -11.81 10.06 -5.79
CA ALA A 207 -12.79 9.71 -4.78
C ALA A 207 -14.19 10.27 -5.08
N ALA A 208 -14.29 11.30 -5.92
CA ALA A 208 -15.54 11.95 -6.31
C ALA A 208 -16.21 11.30 -7.54
N THR A 209 -15.48 10.53 -8.36
CA THR A 209 -16.00 9.84 -9.55
C THR A 209 -15.91 8.32 -9.45
N SER A 210 -16.92 7.62 -9.99
CA SER A 210 -17.05 6.16 -9.95
C SER A 210 -16.00 5.45 -10.81
N SER A 211 -14.78 5.30 -10.29
CA SER A 211 -13.67 4.59 -10.92
C SER A 211 -13.87 3.05 -10.90
N LEU A 212 -13.42 2.33 -11.93
CA LEU A 212 -13.54 0.86 -12.08
C LEU A 212 -12.17 0.12 -12.17
N LEU A 213 -11.08 0.85 -12.37
CA LEU A 213 -9.72 0.32 -12.24
C LEU A 213 -8.80 1.49 -11.92
N ASN A 214 -7.94 1.36 -10.92
CA ASN A 214 -6.97 2.38 -10.54
C ASN A 214 -5.62 1.70 -10.29
N LEU A 215 -4.72 1.74 -11.27
CA LEU A 215 -3.40 1.13 -11.22
C LEU A 215 -2.32 2.21 -11.13
N THR A 216 -1.59 2.25 -10.02
CA THR A 216 -0.55 3.24 -9.75
C THR A 216 0.78 2.53 -9.53
N THR A 217 1.81 2.85 -10.32
CA THR A 217 3.10 2.13 -10.26
C THR A 217 4.29 3.08 -10.26
N ASN A 218 5.17 2.98 -9.26
CA ASN A 218 6.53 3.53 -9.30
C ASN A 218 7.53 2.39 -9.53
N LEU A 219 8.37 2.48 -10.56
CA LEU A 219 9.34 1.43 -10.86
C LEU A 219 10.70 1.63 -10.18
N PHE A 220 11.24 2.85 -10.19
CA PHE A 220 12.61 3.14 -9.74
C PHE A 220 12.76 4.48 -8.99
N GLY A 221 11.67 5.21 -8.77
CA GLY A 221 11.70 6.54 -8.14
C GLY A 221 11.94 6.46 -6.63
N SER A 222 12.52 7.52 -6.05
CA SER A 222 12.66 7.68 -4.59
C SER A 222 11.96 8.96 -4.10
N ASN A 223 11.65 9.06 -2.81
CA ASN A 223 10.83 10.15 -2.24
C ASN A 223 9.48 10.37 -2.96
N THR A 224 8.94 9.33 -3.59
CA THR A 224 7.80 9.41 -4.51
C THR A 224 6.50 9.04 -3.81
N ASN A 225 5.42 9.81 -4.01
CA ASN A 225 4.07 9.44 -3.57
C ASN A 225 3.34 8.66 -4.69
N VAL A 226 2.63 7.58 -4.35
CA VAL A 226 2.07 6.60 -5.28
C VAL A 226 0.68 6.19 -4.78
N THR A 227 -0.37 6.92 -5.18
CA THR A 227 -1.74 6.76 -4.68
C THR A 227 -2.69 6.16 -5.74
N ALA A 228 -3.45 5.12 -5.38
CA ALA A 228 -4.61 4.66 -6.15
C ALA A 228 -5.92 4.99 -5.40
N GLU A 229 -6.72 5.93 -5.89
CA GLU A 229 -7.91 6.48 -5.23
C GLU A 229 -9.24 6.03 -5.87
N GLY A 230 -10.34 6.11 -5.12
CA GLY A 230 -11.67 5.68 -5.57
C GLY A 230 -11.93 4.20 -5.30
N GLY A 231 -12.75 3.55 -6.13
CA GLY A 231 -13.09 2.14 -6.01
C GLY A 231 -14.21 1.80 -6.99
N ILE A 232 -14.12 0.74 -7.79
CA ILE A 232 -13.72 -0.64 -7.50
C ILE A 232 -12.94 -1.13 -8.75
N PHE A 233 -11.61 -1.31 -8.85
CA PHE A 233 -10.58 -1.79 -7.91
C PHE A 233 -9.31 -0.92 -7.87
N ASN A 234 -8.50 -1.01 -6.79
CA ASN A 234 -7.28 -0.21 -6.61
C ASN A 234 -6.00 -1.05 -6.42
N TRP A 235 -4.93 -0.67 -7.11
CA TRP A 235 -3.59 -1.24 -7.01
C TRP A 235 -2.54 -0.13 -7.00
N ALA A 236 -1.76 -0.01 -5.93
CA ALA A 236 -0.57 0.84 -5.83
C ALA A 236 0.68 -0.03 -5.64
N THR A 237 1.77 0.23 -6.36
CA THR A 237 3.02 -0.54 -6.26
C THR A 237 4.26 0.33 -6.41
N ASN A 238 5.19 0.17 -5.47
CA ASN A 238 6.58 0.53 -5.62
C ASN A 238 7.41 -0.73 -5.95
N LEU A 239 8.16 -0.73 -7.06
CA LEU A 239 9.06 -1.83 -7.42
C LEU A 239 10.43 -1.68 -6.76
N LEU A 240 11.05 -0.50 -6.88
CA LEU A 240 12.37 -0.13 -6.32
C LEU A 240 12.34 1.33 -5.83
N GLY A 241 13.33 1.69 -5.01
CA GLY A 241 13.53 3.04 -4.51
C GLY A 241 13.19 3.19 -3.02
N ASN A 242 13.63 4.30 -2.43
CA ASN A 242 13.55 4.53 -0.99
C ASN A 242 12.67 5.74 -0.67
N ASN A 243 12.17 5.80 0.57
CA ASN A 243 11.36 6.90 1.11
C ASN A 243 10.05 7.18 0.33
N ASN A 244 9.53 6.20 -0.40
CA ASN A 244 8.29 6.33 -1.17
C ASN A 244 7.06 6.14 -0.26
N THR A 245 5.97 6.84 -0.57
CA THR A 245 4.65 6.58 0.01
C THR A 245 3.80 5.87 -1.03
N VAL A 246 3.19 4.74 -0.67
CA VAL A 246 2.38 3.88 -1.55
C VAL A 246 1.02 3.72 -0.91
N ALA A 247 0.00 4.39 -1.43
CA ALA A 247 -1.33 4.46 -0.85
C ALA A 247 -2.40 3.86 -1.77
N THR A 248 -3.43 3.25 -1.19
CA THR A 248 -4.75 3.17 -1.85
C THR A 248 -5.79 3.87 -0.99
N ASN A 249 -6.73 4.60 -1.59
CA ASN A 249 -7.79 5.31 -0.86
C ASN A 249 -9.17 5.01 -1.46
N GLY A 250 -9.96 4.17 -0.78
CA GLY A 250 -11.34 3.88 -1.15
C GLY A 250 -11.67 2.39 -1.17
N SER A 251 -12.52 1.95 -2.09
CA SER A 251 -13.36 0.77 -1.85
C SER A 251 -13.20 -0.39 -2.85
N LEU A 252 -13.05 -1.61 -2.31
CA LEU A 252 -13.10 -2.94 -2.98
C LEU A 252 -12.24 -3.10 -4.27
N VAL A 253 -11.15 -3.83 -4.38
CA VAL A 253 -10.32 -4.63 -3.45
C VAL A 253 -8.91 -4.04 -3.55
N ASN A 254 -8.48 -3.34 -2.50
CA ASN A 254 -7.25 -2.56 -2.47
C ASN A 254 -5.98 -3.43 -2.39
N THR A 255 -4.95 -3.10 -3.17
CA THR A 255 -3.59 -3.64 -3.02
C THR A 255 -2.55 -2.52 -2.97
N ALA A 256 -1.79 -2.38 -1.89
CA ALA A 256 -0.59 -1.53 -1.80
C ALA A 256 0.66 -2.41 -1.62
N SER A 257 1.69 -2.21 -2.44
CA SER A 257 2.92 -3.01 -2.41
C SER A 257 4.19 -2.17 -2.41
N ASN A 258 5.14 -2.48 -1.54
CA ASN A 258 6.56 -2.26 -1.77
C ASN A 258 7.21 -3.61 -2.11
N LEU A 259 7.80 -3.73 -3.30
CA LEU A 259 8.49 -4.95 -3.71
C LEU A 259 9.95 -4.91 -3.25
N LEU A 260 10.72 -3.91 -3.66
CA LEU A 260 12.10 -3.68 -3.24
C LEU A 260 12.27 -2.23 -2.73
N GLY A 261 13.11 -2.03 -1.72
CA GLY A 261 13.50 -0.70 -1.24
C GLY A 261 13.22 -0.47 0.24
N SER A 262 13.87 0.52 0.83
CA SER A 262 13.84 0.80 2.28
C SER A 262 13.18 2.13 2.62
N ASN A 263 12.71 2.26 3.86
CA ASN A 263 12.03 3.44 4.42
C ASN A 263 10.73 3.83 3.69
N ASN A 264 10.09 2.91 2.97
CA ASN A 264 8.84 3.18 2.26
C ASN A 264 7.63 3.04 3.20
N THR A 265 6.63 3.89 3.03
CA THR A 265 5.32 3.78 3.69
C THR A 265 4.33 3.15 2.71
N VAL A 266 3.60 2.14 3.14
CA VAL A 266 2.64 1.37 2.32
C VAL A 266 1.32 1.33 3.08
N THR A 267 0.26 1.93 2.55
CA THR A 267 -1.02 2.11 3.25
C THR A 267 -2.19 1.73 2.35
N THR A 268 -3.22 1.06 2.89
CA THR A 268 -4.54 1.02 2.25
C THR A 268 -5.59 1.61 3.17
N THR A 269 -6.38 2.56 2.70
CA THR A 269 -7.50 3.19 3.42
C THR A 269 -8.81 2.83 2.73
N GLY A 270 -9.85 2.50 3.51
CA GLY A 270 -11.17 2.09 3.01
C GLY A 270 -11.41 0.57 3.02
N GLY A 271 -12.36 0.05 2.23
CA GLY A 271 -12.80 -1.34 2.30
C GLY A 271 -13.57 -1.82 1.06
N TYR A 272 -13.55 -3.08 0.64
CA TYR A 272 -13.37 -4.32 1.41
C TYR A 272 -12.42 -5.24 0.63
N GLY A 273 -11.46 -5.90 1.29
CA GLY A 273 -10.42 -6.71 0.63
C GLY A 273 -9.14 -5.90 0.44
N ASN A 274 -8.43 -5.68 1.54
CA ASN A 274 -7.25 -4.83 1.61
C ASN A 274 -5.99 -5.70 1.72
N TRP A 275 -5.02 -5.51 0.84
CA TRP A 275 -3.69 -6.12 0.94
C TRP A 275 -2.62 -5.04 0.96
N ALA A 276 -1.87 -4.93 2.06
CA ALA A 276 -0.66 -4.13 2.13
C ALA A 276 0.57 -5.06 2.26
N ARG A 277 1.64 -4.84 1.51
CA ARG A 277 2.87 -5.67 1.64
C ARG A 277 4.16 -4.88 1.45
N ASN A 278 5.17 -5.21 2.26
CA ASN A 278 6.59 -5.06 1.93
C ASN A 278 7.17 -6.43 1.58
N ILE A 279 7.99 -6.53 0.53
CA ILE A 279 8.66 -7.78 0.13
C ILE A 279 10.15 -7.76 0.51
N LEU A 280 10.93 -6.75 0.13
CA LEU A 280 12.35 -6.65 0.46
C LEU A 280 12.73 -5.22 0.83
N GLY A 281 13.18 -5.02 2.06
CA GLY A 281 13.87 -3.82 2.49
C GLY A 281 13.71 -3.53 3.97
N ASN A 282 14.45 -2.55 4.46
CA ASN A 282 14.50 -2.22 5.89
C ASN A 282 13.68 -0.95 6.18
N GLY A 283 13.19 -0.79 7.40
CA GLY A 283 12.54 0.46 7.83
C GLY A 283 11.19 0.79 7.16
N ASN A 284 10.58 -0.16 6.44
CA ASN A 284 9.30 0.09 5.76
C ASN A 284 8.13 0.04 6.74
N THR A 285 7.16 0.92 6.58
CA THR A 285 5.89 0.90 7.32
C THR A 285 4.80 0.35 6.41
N VAL A 286 4.04 -0.65 6.84
CA VAL A 286 3.00 -1.32 6.06
C VAL A 286 1.72 -1.35 6.88
N THR A 287 0.64 -0.73 6.40
CA THR A 287 -0.56 -0.40 7.19
C THR A 287 -1.87 -0.63 6.42
N ILE A 288 -2.91 -1.11 7.10
CA ILE A 288 -4.30 -1.12 6.59
C ILE A 288 -5.21 -0.36 7.55
N THR A 289 -5.87 0.69 7.05
CA THR A 289 -6.79 1.57 7.78
C THR A 289 -8.22 1.39 7.28
N GLY A 290 -8.91 0.36 7.80
CA GLY A 290 -10.32 0.07 7.49
C GLY A 290 -10.52 -1.27 6.77
N GLY A 291 -11.74 -1.51 6.30
CA GLY A 291 -12.08 -2.67 5.48
C GLY A 291 -12.59 -3.89 6.25
N TYR A 292 -12.50 -5.07 5.63
CA TYR A 292 -13.23 -6.29 6.06
C TYR A 292 -12.42 -7.57 5.87
N ALA A 293 -11.44 -7.57 4.98
CA ALA A 293 -10.56 -8.70 4.71
C ALA A 293 -9.16 -8.11 4.50
N ASN A 294 -8.46 -7.89 5.61
CA ASN A 294 -7.24 -7.11 5.68
C ASN A 294 -6.04 -8.03 5.83
N ALA A 295 -5.05 -7.91 4.96
CA ALA A 295 -3.80 -8.67 5.00
C ALA A 295 -2.59 -7.74 4.88
N VAL A 296 -1.84 -7.55 5.96
CA VAL A 296 -0.58 -6.80 5.99
C VAL A 296 0.58 -7.77 6.09
N ARG A 297 1.61 -7.60 5.27
CA ARG A 297 2.81 -8.46 5.31
C ARG A 297 4.11 -7.65 5.21
N ASN A 298 5.08 -7.94 6.06
CA ASN A 298 6.49 -7.80 5.75
C ASN A 298 7.04 -9.18 5.38
N LEU A 299 7.68 -9.32 4.22
CA LEU A 299 8.34 -10.57 3.84
C LEU A 299 9.78 -10.58 4.36
N PHE A 300 10.65 -9.69 3.87
CA PHE A 300 12.06 -9.63 4.24
C PHE A 300 12.55 -8.22 4.61
N GLY A 301 13.54 -8.22 5.50
CA GLY A 301 14.25 -7.02 5.96
C GLY A 301 13.94 -6.73 7.43
N GLY A 302 14.73 -5.85 8.04
CA GLY A 302 14.62 -5.49 9.44
C GLY A 302 14.09 -4.09 9.69
N GLY A 303 13.54 -3.85 10.88
CA GLY A 303 13.00 -2.55 11.27
C GLY A 303 11.67 -2.19 10.60
N ASN A 304 10.96 -3.16 10.01
CA ASN A 304 9.68 -2.92 9.34
C ASN A 304 8.49 -2.97 10.32
N THR A 305 7.50 -2.12 10.09
CA THR A 305 6.23 -2.09 10.84
C THR A 305 5.11 -2.68 9.98
N VAL A 306 4.27 -3.54 10.55
CA VAL A 306 3.22 -4.30 9.85
C VAL A 306 1.91 -4.22 10.64
N THR A 307 1.00 -3.32 10.28
CA THR A 307 -0.16 -2.97 11.12
C THR A 307 -1.50 -3.05 10.38
N VAL A 308 -2.41 -3.95 10.78
CA VAL A 308 -3.84 -3.73 10.48
C VAL A 308 -4.40 -2.80 11.56
N ALA A 309 -4.60 -1.54 11.21
CA ALA A 309 -5.03 -0.47 12.13
C ALA A 309 -6.55 -0.36 12.29
N GLY A 310 -7.33 -0.91 11.37
CA GLY A 310 -8.80 -0.91 11.49
C GLY A 310 -9.46 -1.88 10.51
N GLY A 311 -10.68 -2.31 10.82
CA GLY A 311 -11.47 -3.21 9.98
C GLY A 311 -12.63 -3.86 10.74
N ALA A 312 -13.63 -4.34 10.00
CA ALA A 312 -14.85 -4.90 10.54
C ALA A 312 -14.79 -6.42 10.79
N TYR A 313 -14.10 -7.20 9.94
CA TYR A 313 -14.13 -8.68 10.01
C TYR A 313 -12.74 -9.31 10.04
N GLY A 314 -12.22 -9.80 8.91
CA GLY A 314 -10.94 -10.47 8.82
C GLY A 314 -9.77 -9.49 8.82
N SER A 315 -8.80 -9.72 9.69
CA SER A 315 -7.58 -8.93 9.78
C SER A 315 -6.36 -9.78 10.13
N THR A 316 -5.32 -9.66 9.33
CA THR A 316 -4.09 -10.42 9.48
C THR A 316 -2.89 -9.50 9.24
N ALA A 317 -1.93 -9.50 10.16
CA ALA A 317 -0.65 -8.83 10.01
C ALA A 317 0.44 -9.89 10.13
N GLN A 318 1.48 -9.84 9.30
CA GLN A 318 2.54 -10.86 9.31
C GLN A 318 3.92 -10.24 9.06
N ASN A 319 4.95 -10.63 9.82
CA ASN A 319 6.34 -10.42 9.43
C ASN A 319 7.01 -11.79 9.29
N TRP A 320 7.54 -12.07 8.11
CA TRP A 320 8.05 -13.40 7.86
C TRP A 320 9.51 -13.50 8.25
N PHE A 321 10.35 -12.53 7.87
CA PHE A 321 11.80 -12.56 8.08
C PHE A 321 12.41 -11.21 8.45
N GLY A 322 13.56 -11.27 9.11
CA GLY A 322 14.42 -10.12 9.43
C GLY A 322 14.41 -9.75 10.91
N THR A 323 15.20 -8.78 11.31
CA THR A 323 15.39 -8.37 12.72
C THR A 323 14.58 -7.13 13.05
N ASN A 324 14.08 -6.98 14.28
CA ASN A 324 13.45 -5.75 14.76
C ASN A 324 12.17 -5.32 14.01
N ASN A 325 11.38 -6.26 13.47
CA ASN A 325 10.09 -5.95 12.85
C ASN A 325 8.93 -6.05 13.85
N ALA A 326 7.94 -5.19 13.69
CA ALA A 326 6.72 -5.16 14.51
C ALA A 326 5.49 -5.61 13.71
N VAL A 327 4.60 -6.39 14.34
CA VAL A 327 3.42 -6.94 13.67
C VAL A 327 2.16 -6.80 14.51
N THR A 328 1.20 -6.01 14.07
CA THR A 328 0.04 -5.66 14.88
C THR A 328 -1.26 -5.87 14.09
N VAL A 329 -2.24 -6.53 14.70
CA VAL A 329 -3.63 -6.45 14.26
C VAL A 329 -4.48 -5.86 15.37
N ALA A 330 -4.96 -4.64 15.11
CA ALA A 330 -5.70 -3.79 16.03
C ALA A 330 -7.16 -3.54 15.60
N GLY A 331 -7.69 -4.29 14.63
CA GLY A 331 -9.08 -4.21 14.19
C GLY A 331 -9.59 -5.51 13.59
N GLY A 332 -10.90 -5.70 13.54
CA GLY A 332 -11.57 -6.89 12.97
C GLY A 332 -12.02 -7.94 14.00
N ILE A 333 -13.13 -8.62 13.67
CA ILE A 333 -13.73 -9.76 14.40
C ILE A 333 -12.88 -11.05 14.35
N TYR A 334 -11.97 -11.15 13.39
CA TYR A 334 -10.98 -12.22 13.28
C TYR A 334 -9.60 -11.58 13.15
N SER A 335 -8.82 -11.55 14.23
CA SER A 335 -7.46 -11.04 14.18
C SER A 335 -6.40 -12.17 14.16
N SER A 336 -5.31 -11.95 13.44
CA SER A 336 -4.07 -12.73 13.60
C SER A 336 -2.84 -11.90 13.21
N ALA A 337 -2.02 -11.50 14.17
CA ALA A 337 -0.68 -10.98 13.94
C ALA A 337 0.32 -12.15 13.92
N SER A 338 1.37 -12.10 13.11
CA SER A 338 2.29 -13.24 12.90
C SER A 338 3.68 -12.81 12.42
N ASN A 339 4.54 -12.34 13.32
CA ASN A 339 5.99 -12.38 13.19
C ASN A 339 6.45 -13.79 13.51
N PHE A 340 7.33 -14.30 12.65
CA PHE A 340 7.46 -15.73 12.46
C PHE A 340 8.92 -16.14 12.57
N LEU A 341 9.73 -15.82 11.56
CA LEU A 341 11.19 -15.94 11.57
C LEU A 341 11.82 -14.55 11.66
N GLY A 342 11.23 -13.77 12.55
CA GLY A 342 11.94 -12.68 13.17
C GLY A 342 13.24 -13.17 13.77
N GLY A 343 14.36 -12.62 13.30
CA GLY A 343 15.61 -12.68 14.04
C GLY A 343 15.52 -11.88 15.35
N ASN A 344 16.63 -11.31 15.78
CA ASN A 344 16.65 -10.54 17.02
C ASN A 344 15.65 -9.38 16.97
N GLY A 345 14.87 -9.22 18.06
CA GLY A 345 14.05 -8.03 18.33
C GLY A 345 12.65 -7.93 17.68
N ASN A 346 12.06 -9.00 17.15
CA ASN A 346 10.75 -8.90 16.50
C ASN A 346 9.55 -9.08 17.44
N THR A 347 8.50 -8.26 17.27
CA THR A 347 7.30 -8.22 18.11
C THR A 347 6.03 -8.57 17.34
N LEU A 348 5.02 -9.11 18.03
CA LEU A 348 3.67 -9.19 17.48
C LEU A 348 2.64 -8.90 18.52
N GLU A 349 1.46 -8.55 18.04
CA GLU A 349 0.27 -8.39 18.82
C GLU A 349 -0.98 -8.49 17.92
N SER A 350 -1.74 -9.56 18.00
CA SER A 350 -3.14 -9.52 17.56
C SER A 350 -3.98 -9.22 18.78
N THR A 351 -5.02 -8.40 18.67
CA THR A 351 -5.76 -7.94 19.86
C THR A 351 -7.27 -8.01 19.74
N THR A 352 -7.83 -8.23 18.54
CA THR A 352 -9.26 -7.97 18.30
C THR A 352 -10.07 -9.18 17.86
N GLY A 353 -11.37 -9.09 18.16
CA GLY A 353 -12.37 -10.00 17.65
C GLY A 353 -12.64 -11.20 18.54
N TYR A 354 -13.74 -11.90 18.25
CA TYR A 354 -14.06 -13.19 18.87
C TYR A 354 -12.89 -14.13 18.72
N ASN A 355 -12.41 -14.22 17.47
CA ASN A 355 -11.15 -14.84 17.17
C ASN A 355 -10.00 -13.83 17.40
N ASN A 356 -9.44 -13.91 18.61
CA ASN A 356 -8.05 -14.32 18.77
C ASN A 356 -6.96 -13.27 18.73
N SER A 357 -6.30 -13.11 19.88
CA SER A 357 -4.97 -12.52 19.89
C SER A 357 -3.98 -13.43 19.10
N VAL A 358 -2.81 -12.95 18.66
CA VAL A 358 -1.65 -13.72 18.17
C VAL A 358 -0.39 -12.86 18.32
N VAL A 359 0.32 -13.10 19.41
CA VAL A 359 1.48 -12.37 19.89
C VAL A 359 2.74 -13.20 19.45
N ASN A 360 3.99 -12.70 19.44
CA ASN A 360 5.31 -13.43 19.31
C ASN A 360 6.48 -12.42 19.60
N LEU A 361 6.35 -11.68 20.72
CA LEU A 361 7.40 -10.85 21.32
C LEU A 361 8.70 -11.62 21.57
N VAL A 362 9.77 -11.18 20.92
CA VAL A 362 11.00 -10.73 21.59
C VAL A 362 11.39 -11.46 22.89
N GLY A 363 12.48 -12.21 22.98
CA GLY A 363 13.29 -12.96 22.01
C GLY A 363 13.38 -12.52 20.56
N SER A 364 14.58 -12.11 20.19
CA SER A 364 15.40 -13.07 19.43
C SER A 364 14.93 -14.52 19.63
N GLY A 365 14.19 -15.04 18.65
CA GLY A 365 13.62 -16.39 18.69
C GLY A 365 12.53 -16.64 19.75
N ASN A 366 11.63 -15.70 20.06
CA ASN A 366 10.53 -15.97 21.00
C ASN A 366 9.18 -16.25 20.32
N THR A 367 8.74 -17.49 20.31
CA THR A 367 7.45 -17.87 19.74
C THR A 367 6.30 -17.72 20.72
N LEU A 368 5.50 -16.67 20.55
CA LEU A 368 4.13 -16.64 21.05
C LEU A 368 3.18 -16.99 19.88
N SER A 369 1.88 -16.90 20.14
CA SER A 369 0.75 -16.94 19.22
C SER A 369 -0.40 -16.29 20.00
N ALA A 370 -1.68 -16.67 19.83
CA ALA A 370 -2.80 -16.52 20.77
C ALA A 370 -4.10 -17.06 20.17
N GLY A 371 -5.19 -17.07 20.95
CA GLY A 371 -6.49 -17.37 20.37
C GLY A 371 -6.78 -18.86 20.08
N GLY A 372 -7.30 -19.13 18.88
CA GLY A 372 -7.88 -20.40 18.41
C GLY A 372 -9.26 -20.21 17.77
N ALA A 373 -9.56 -20.80 16.61
CA ALA A 373 -10.84 -20.54 15.93
C ALA A 373 -12.05 -21.08 16.74
N GLY A 374 -13.05 -20.25 17.04
CA GLY A 374 -14.17 -20.64 17.91
C GLY A 374 -13.74 -20.89 19.36
N SER A 375 -12.46 -20.67 19.65
CA SER A 375 -12.10 -19.96 20.84
C SER A 375 -12.57 -18.54 20.72
N ASN A 376 -13.39 -18.19 21.69
CA ASN A 376 -13.71 -16.82 21.96
C ASN A 376 -12.88 -16.50 23.21
N TYR A 377 -12.18 -15.36 23.20
CA TYR A 377 -11.40 -14.89 24.34
C TYR A 377 -10.21 -15.80 24.71
N ASN A 378 -9.30 -15.99 23.76
CA ASN A 378 -8.08 -16.75 23.98
C ASN A 378 -6.81 -15.94 23.75
N LEU A 379 -5.79 -16.29 24.54
CA LEU A 379 -4.49 -15.66 24.57
C LEU A 379 -3.42 -16.68 24.13
N THR A 380 -2.16 -16.30 24.24
CA THR A 380 -0.90 -17.05 24.19
C THR A 380 0.11 -15.95 24.39
N PHE A 381 1.02 -16.17 25.31
CA PHE A 381 1.81 -15.07 25.82
C PHE A 381 3.17 -15.57 26.25
N ASN A 382 3.93 -16.00 25.27
CA ASN A 382 5.37 -16.04 25.41
C ASN A 382 5.94 -14.64 25.72
N SER A 383 7.03 -14.57 26.47
CA SER A 383 7.49 -13.29 27.00
C SER A 383 8.81 -13.40 27.72
N LEU A 384 9.51 -12.27 27.83
CA LEU A 384 10.52 -12.01 28.86
C LEU A 384 11.58 -13.11 29.03
N GLY A 385 12.16 -13.40 27.88
CA GLY A 385 13.44 -14.06 27.69
C GLY A 385 13.70 -14.11 26.19
N SER A 386 14.69 -14.90 25.80
CA SER A 386 14.89 -15.27 24.38
C SER A 386 14.76 -16.77 24.25
N ASN A 387 14.47 -17.25 23.04
CA ASN A 387 14.32 -18.69 22.76
C ASN A 387 13.15 -19.36 23.51
N ASN A 388 12.14 -18.61 23.90
CA ASN A 388 10.98 -19.14 24.62
C ASN A 388 9.83 -19.55 23.67
N GLN A 389 8.88 -20.31 24.20
CA GLN A 389 7.69 -20.78 23.49
C GLN A 389 6.45 -20.78 24.37
N VAL A 390 5.30 -20.38 23.81
CA VAL A 390 4.01 -20.51 24.49
C VAL A 390 2.87 -20.78 23.54
N SER A 391 1.88 -21.49 24.07
CA SER A 391 0.48 -21.26 23.76
C SER A 391 -0.38 -21.06 25.01
N SER A 392 -1.41 -20.23 24.85
CA SER A 392 -2.72 -20.49 25.41
C SER A 392 -3.67 -20.82 24.28
N GLY A 393 -4.85 -21.20 24.70
CA GLY A 393 -6.02 -21.12 23.90
C GLY A 393 -6.43 -22.48 23.40
N GLY A 394 -6.62 -22.58 22.09
CA GLY A 394 -6.88 -23.84 21.40
C GLY A 394 -8.36 -24.26 21.33
N ALA A 395 -8.59 -25.39 20.67
CA ALA A 395 -9.91 -25.84 20.23
C ALA A 395 -10.88 -26.09 21.40
N GLY A 396 -12.02 -25.40 21.41
CA GLY A 396 -12.97 -25.42 22.54
C GLY A 396 -12.42 -24.79 23.83
N GLY A 397 -11.12 -24.46 23.86
CA GLY A 397 -10.56 -23.49 24.76
C GLY A 397 -11.28 -22.17 24.51
N ASN A 398 -12.15 -21.81 25.42
CA ASN A 398 -12.80 -20.51 25.53
C ASN A 398 -12.40 -20.02 26.91
N LEU A 399 -11.86 -18.80 26.99
CA LEU A 399 -11.15 -18.32 28.19
C LEU A 399 -9.97 -19.23 28.55
N THR A 400 -9.01 -19.36 27.64
CA THR A 400 -7.77 -20.13 27.85
C THR A 400 -6.56 -19.21 27.71
N ALA A 401 -5.70 -19.21 28.73
CA ALA A 401 -4.65 -18.20 28.95
C ALA A 401 -3.35 -18.81 29.52
N GLY A 402 -2.21 -18.44 28.98
CA GLY A 402 -1.08 -19.35 28.80
C GLY A 402 0.14 -18.56 28.46
N PHE A 403 1.17 -18.66 29.30
CA PHE A 403 2.13 -17.59 29.45
C PHE A 403 3.52 -18.03 29.92
N ASN A 404 4.55 -17.72 29.13
CA ASN A 404 5.95 -17.86 29.52
C ASN A 404 6.35 -16.52 30.07
N PHE A 405 6.73 -16.52 31.33
CA PHE A 405 6.99 -15.29 32.04
C PHE A 405 8.29 -15.37 32.82
N ALA A 406 9.15 -14.39 32.57
CA ALA A 406 10.41 -14.19 33.26
C ALA A 406 11.34 -15.41 33.26
N GLY A 407 11.62 -15.89 32.05
CA GLY A 407 12.91 -16.50 31.73
C GLY A 407 13.04 -16.76 30.25
N GLY A 408 14.26 -17.09 29.84
CA GLY A 408 14.59 -17.63 28.52
C GLY A 408 14.43 -19.14 28.46
N THR A 409 14.35 -19.69 27.25
CA THR A 409 14.24 -21.14 26.97
C THR A 409 13.06 -21.90 27.61
N ASN A 410 12.00 -21.26 28.12
CA ASN A 410 10.84 -22.02 28.66
C ASN A 410 9.68 -22.20 27.68
N THR A 411 8.85 -23.17 28.04
CA THR A 411 7.72 -23.71 27.27
C THR A 411 6.45 -23.71 28.11
N VAL A 412 5.37 -23.11 27.60
CA VAL A 412 4.09 -23.04 28.32
C VAL A 412 2.89 -23.33 27.44
N THR A 413 1.93 -24.11 27.94
CA THR A 413 0.78 -24.57 27.16
C THR A 413 -0.49 -24.58 28.00
N ALA A 414 -1.42 -23.66 27.73
CA ALA A 414 -2.70 -23.58 28.43
C ALA A 414 -3.89 -23.88 27.51
N GLY A 415 -4.62 -24.94 27.84
CA GLY A 415 -5.58 -25.57 26.92
C GLY A 415 -5.03 -26.88 26.36
N PRO A 416 -5.88 -27.72 25.74
CA PRO A 416 -7.29 -27.48 25.44
C PRO A 416 -8.25 -27.71 26.62
N GLY A 417 -9.50 -27.28 26.42
CA GLY A 417 -10.59 -27.25 27.40
C GLY A 417 -10.85 -25.82 27.92
N PRO A 418 -12.08 -25.44 28.25
CA PRO A 418 -12.37 -24.11 28.79
C PRO A 418 -11.64 -23.89 30.11
N LEU A 419 -11.28 -22.63 30.42
CA LEU A 419 -10.68 -22.25 31.71
C LEU A 419 -9.39 -23.00 32.08
N ALA A 420 -8.59 -23.41 31.09
CA ALA A 420 -7.24 -23.93 31.34
C ALA A 420 -6.21 -22.78 31.35
N PHE A 421 -5.45 -22.69 32.44
CA PHE A 421 -4.44 -21.65 32.67
C PHE A 421 -3.06 -22.28 32.91
N ALA A 422 -2.02 -21.89 32.17
CA ALA A 422 -0.67 -22.46 32.32
C ALA A 422 0.43 -21.39 32.28
N GLY A 423 1.43 -21.50 33.16
CA GLY A 423 2.44 -20.44 33.34
C GLY A 423 3.82 -20.89 33.80
N THR A 424 4.90 -20.56 33.08
CA THR A 424 6.24 -20.48 33.70
C THR A 424 6.41 -19.10 34.30
N ILE A 425 7.00 -19.02 35.49
CA ILE A 425 7.23 -17.78 36.24
C ILE A 425 8.61 -17.86 36.91
N PHE A 426 9.52 -16.93 36.66
CA PHE A 426 10.87 -16.87 37.29
C PHE A 426 11.66 -18.16 37.16
N ASN A 427 11.63 -18.74 35.96
CA ASN A 427 12.26 -20.00 35.67
C ASN A 427 12.88 -19.91 34.27
N ASN A 428 14.02 -20.56 34.05
CA ASN A 428 14.69 -20.67 32.75
C ASN A 428 14.73 -22.17 32.39
N GLY A 429 14.43 -22.55 31.14
CA GLY A 429 14.39 -23.95 30.71
C GLY A 429 13.21 -24.76 31.25
N ALA A 430 12.12 -24.10 31.65
CA ALA A 430 10.98 -24.72 32.34
C ALA A 430 9.84 -25.20 31.42
N THR A 431 9.01 -26.12 31.92
CA THR A 431 7.88 -26.67 31.18
C THR A 431 6.61 -26.65 32.02
N VAL A 432 5.58 -25.93 31.58
CA VAL A 432 4.30 -25.84 32.31
C VAL A 432 3.11 -26.02 31.39
N THR A 433 2.30 -27.03 31.70
CA THR A 433 1.16 -27.45 30.89
C THR A 433 -0.11 -27.52 31.74
N LYS A 434 -1.22 -27.02 31.20
CA LYS A 434 -2.56 -27.22 31.77
C LYS A 434 -3.56 -27.69 30.73
N GLN A 435 -4.14 -28.86 30.99
CA GLN A 435 -5.26 -29.44 30.25
C GLN A 435 -6.47 -29.57 31.17
N ASN A 436 -7.68 -29.39 30.61
CA ASN A 436 -8.95 -29.31 31.36
C ASN A 436 -9.00 -28.06 32.30
N PRO A 437 -10.18 -27.66 32.82
CA PRO A 437 -10.30 -26.51 33.70
C PRO A 437 -9.31 -26.50 34.87
N GLY A 438 -8.77 -25.34 35.21
CA GLY A 438 -7.87 -25.11 36.34
C GLY A 438 -6.54 -24.47 35.95
N ILE A 439 -5.54 -24.63 36.82
CA ILE A 439 -4.30 -23.83 36.79
C ILE A 439 -3.05 -24.73 36.84
N ALA A 440 -2.02 -24.38 36.07
CA ALA A 440 -0.66 -24.89 36.20
C ALA A 440 0.32 -23.71 36.24
N ILE A 441 1.12 -23.55 37.29
CA ILE A 441 2.14 -22.49 37.36
C ILE A 441 3.42 -23.07 37.95
N ASN A 442 4.55 -23.02 37.25
CA ASN A 442 5.80 -23.69 37.64
C ASN A 442 5.57 -25.16 38.05
N ASN A 443 5.60 -25.46 39.35
CA ASN A 443 5.36 -26.79 39.93
C ASN A 443 3.95 -26.95 40.56
N PHE A 444 3.17 -25.87 40.65
CA PHE A 444 1.81 -25.86 41.19
C PHE A 444 0.78 -26.33 40.14
N ARG A 445 -0.16 -27.19 40.53
CA ARG A 445 -1.21 -27.75 39.65
C ARG A 445 -2.55 -27.85 40.39
N ILE A 446 -3.65 -27.41 39.76
CA ILE A 446 -5.02 -27.58 40.23
C ILE A 446 -5.92 -28.05 39.08
N GLY A 447 -6.76 -29.06 39.35
CA GLY A 447 -7.77 -29.61 38.42
C GLY A 447 -7.25 -30.74 37.53
N GLY A 448 -7.91 -31.90 37.58
CA GLY A 448 -7.58 -33.10 36.81
C GLY A 448 -7.84 -34.40 37.58
N ALA A 449 -7.64 -35.56 36.95
CA ALA A 449 -7.94 -36.88 37.53
C ALA A 449 -7.10 -37.29 38.75
N GLN A 450 -6.09 -36.50 39.16
CA GLN A 450 -5.44 -36.64 40.47
C GLN A 450 -6.27 -36.10 41.65
N ALA A 451 -7.49 -35.61 41.40
CA ALA A 451 -8.53 -35.49 42.43
C ALA A 451 -9.15 -36.86 42.81
N THR A 452 -8.37 -37.95 42.80
CA THR A 452 -8.71 -39.14 43.59
C THR A 452 -8.62 -38.72 45.05
N GLY A 453 -9.76 -38.38 45.64
CA GLY A 453 -9.85 -37.89 47.01
C GLY A 453 -9.07 -38.80 47.95
N GLY A 454 -8.29 -38.18 48.84
CA GLY A 454 -7.37 -38.90 49.71
C GLY A 454 -8.09 -40.05 50.42
N SER A 455 -7.72 -41.28 50.07
CA SER A 455 -8.19 -42.47 50.77
C SER A 455 -7.73 -42.33 52.22
N SER A 456 -8.68 -42.02 53.11
CA SER A 456 -8.38 -41.96 54.53
C SER A 456 -7.96 -43.36 54.96
N SER A 457 -6.71 -43.49 55.40
CA SER A 457 -6.10 -44.77 55.75
C SER A 457 -6.68 -45.30 57.05
N LYS A 458 -7.92 -45.78 57.01
CA LYS A 458 -8.57 -46.54 58.07
C LYS A 458 -8.77 -47.97 57.58
N ALA A 459 -7.72 -48.76 57.76
CA ALA A 459 -7.70 -50.17 57.38
C ALA A 459 -8.87 -50.93 58.04
N PRO A 460 -9.50 -51.91 57.35
CA PRO A 460 -10.54 -52.74 57.96
C PRO A 460 -9.93 -53.59 59.08
N ALA A 461 -10.57 -53.61 60.25
CA ALA A 461 -10.19 -54.52 61.33
C ALA A 461 -10.46 -55.97 60.89
N ALA A 462 -9.42 -56.82 60.91
CA ALA A 462 -9.54 -58.23 60.56
C ALA A 462 -10.44 -58.96 61.57
N LYS A 463 -11.53 -59.58 61.09
CA LYS A 463 -12.27 -60.58 61.89
C LYS A 463 -11.49 -61.88 61.91
N ALA A 464 -11.14 -62.36 63.10
CA ALA A 464 -10.56 -63.68 63.28
C ALA A 464 -11.58 -64.77 62.91
N ASN A 465 -11.13 -65.79 62.17
CA ASN A 465 -11.88 -67.02 61.98
C ASN A 465 -11.76 -67.87 63.25
N ASP A 466 -12.89 -68.14 63.92
CA ASP A 466 -12.94 -69.07 65.05
C ASP A 466 -13.34 -70.47 64.57
N SER A 467 -12.58 -71.48 65.00
CA SER A 467 -12.67 -72.85 64.50
C SER A 467 -13.49 -73.74 65.41
N SER A 468 -14.74 -74.04 65.06
CA SER A 468 -15.57 -74.98 65.85
C SER A 468 -16.43 -75.95 65.01
N LYS A 469 -15.92 -77.19 64.95
CA LYS A 469 -16.61 -78.49 64.98
C LYS A 469 -17.99 -78.64 64.30
N LYS A 470 -18.02 -79.42 63.21
CA LYS A 470 -19.19 -80.22 62.82
C LYS A 470 -19.66 -81.14 63.97
N LYS A 471 -20.96 -81.14 64.26
CA LYS A 471 -21.70 -82.38 64.63
C LYS A 471 -23.16 -82.27 64.17
N ALA A 472 -23.77 -83.40 63.84
CA ALA A 472 -25.06 -83.49 63.17
C ALA A 472 -26.27 -83.40 64.12
N SER A 473 -27.44 -83.05 63.58
CA SER A 473 -28.67 -83.85 63.75
C SER A 473 -29.73 -83.45 62.70
N ALA A 474 -30.78 -84.26 62.56
CA ALA A 474 -31.78 -84.21 61.49
C ALA A 474 -33.10 -83.49 61.87
N GLY A 475 -33.89 -83.17 60.86
CA GLY A 475 -35.26 -82.63 60.96
C GLY A 475 -35.72 -82.13 59.58
N SER A 476 -36.26 -82.95 58.69
CA SER A 476 -37.59 -83.56 58.71
C SER A 476 -38.77 -82.58 58.54
N ALA A 477 -39.04 -82.26 57.27
CA ALA A 477 -40.35 -82.36 56.62
C ALA A 477 -41.48 -81.31 56.87
N ARG A 478 -42.15 -81.01 55.74
CA ARG A 478 -43.59 -80.69 55.58
C ARG A 478 -44.05 -79.30 56.10
N GLY A 479 -44.81 -78.49 55.36
CA GLY A 479 -45.32 -78.60 53.98
C GLY A 479 -46.76 -78.06 53.88
N LYS A 480 -47.05 -77.29 52.82
CA LYS A 480 -48.28 -76.48 52.62
C LYS A 480 -48.36 -75.29 53.60
N ARG A 481 -48.89 -74.13 53.22
CA ARG A 481 -49.78 -73.82 52.10
C ARG A 481 -49.43 -72.46 51.48
#